data_AF-A0A939IAX5-F1
#
_entry.id   AF-A0A939IAX5-F1
#
_cell.length_a   1.000
_cell.length_b   1.000
_cell.length_c   1.000
_cell.angle_alpha   90.00
_cell.angle_beta   90.00
_cell.angle_gamma   90.00
#
_symmetry.space_group_name_H-M   'P 1'
#
loop_
_entity.id
_entity.type
_entity.pdbx_description
1 polymer ?
#
loop_
_entity_poly.entity_id
_entity_poly.type
_entity_poly.pdbx_seq_one_letter_code
_entity_poly.pdbx_strand_id
1 'polypeptide(L)'
;MPDESFRTNVPEIDPTEIEDSRTVIPDEHRSFLEKVQVKAGFADPYDARDFTEVVFRVMRDVMTTEASDRVEAELHTEAIPTDEKALQFEVSDLWKDTNPIVGFLSRVRPPFKGPGIFNIDSDRFLFRVANESGMPRSVDREQAVKAVFSATKDELSEERIQEIASWLPDYVRQLWEQA
;
A
#
# COMPACT_ATOMS: atom_id res chain seq x y z
N MET A 1 46.14 -30.90 -39.42
CA MET A 1 46.73 -30.43 -38.14
C MET A 1 46.27 -28.98 -37.96
N PRO A 2 45.60 -28.62 -36.86
CA PRO A 2 44.30 -29.08 -36.37
C PRO A 2 43.21 -27.98 -36.45
N ASP A 3 41.94 -28.41 -36.39
CA ASP A 3 40.75 -27.57 -36.22
C ASP A 3 40.78 -26.83 -34.87
N GLU A 4 40.65 -25.51 -34.88
CA GLU A 4 40.36 -24.72 -33.68
C GLU A 4 38.84 -24.55 -33.55
N SER A 5 38.23 -25.53 -32.90
CA SER A 5 36.89 -25.41 -32.34
C SER A 5 36.87 -24.29 -31.30
N PHE A 6 36.19 -23.19 -31.59
CA PHE A 6 35.80 -22.21 -30.58
C PHE A 6 34.85 -22.88 -29.59
N ARG A 7 35.40 -23.33 -28.46
CA ARG A 7 34.64 -23.78 -27.30
C ARG A 7 33.94 -22.56 -26.73
N THR A 8 32.66 -22.40 -27.06
CA THR A 8 31.76 -21.50 -26.34
C THR A 8 31.74 -21.94 -24.89
N ASN A 9 32.28 -21.11 -23.99
CA ASN A 9 31.97 -21.16 -22.56
C ASN A 9 30.49 -20.80 -22.42
N VAL A 10 29.61 -21.79 -22.55
CA VAL A 10 28.24 -21.68 -22.06
C VAL A 10 28.33 -22.01 -20.57
N PRO A 11 28.02 -21.08 -19.66
CA PRO A 11 27.94 -21.41 -18.25
C PRO A 11 26.90 -22.52 -18.07
N GLU A 12 27.29 -23.58 -17.37
CA GLU A 12 26.43 -24.69 -17.01
C GLU A 12 25.31 -24.14 -16.13
N ILE A 13 24.13 -23.98 -16.72
CA ILE A 13 22.93 -23.52 -16.03
C ILE A 13 22.51 -24.68 -15.13
N ASP A 14 22.73 -24.54 -13.83
CA ASP A 14 22.25 -25.51 -12.85
C ASP A 14 20.71 -25.46 -12.85
N PRO A 15 20.00 -26.51 -13.29
CA PRO A 15 18.54 -26.50 -13.37
C PRO A 15 17.87 -26.50 -11.98
N THR A 16 18.63 -26.44 -10.89
CA THR A 16 18.12 -26.34 -9.52
C THR A 16 18.26 -24.96 -8.86
N GLU A 17 18.88 -23.98 -9.53
CA GLU A 17 18.72 -22.58 -9.11
C GLU A 17 17.38 -22.04 -9.62
N ILE A 18 16.40 -21.99 -8.72
CA ILE A 18 15.25 -21.10 -8.90
C ILE A 18 15.82 -19.69 -8.82
N GLU A 19 16.14 -19.08 -9.97
CA GLU A 19 16.39 -17.64 -10.04
C GLU A 19 15.18 -16.96 -9.41
N ASP A 20 15.42 -16.34 -8.26
CA ASP A 20 14.45 -15.52 -7.57
C ASP A 20 14.15 -14.30 -8.45
N SER A 21 13.15 -14.41 -9.32
CA SER A 21 12.74 -13.40 -10.30
C SER A 21 12.30 -12.07 -9.69
N ARG A 22 12.38 -11.93 -8.36
CA ARG A 22 12.23 -10.66 -7.63
C ARG A 22 13.35 -9.65 -7.92
N THR A 23 14.44 -10.03 -8.57
CA THR A 23 15.45 -9.07 -9.06
C THR A 23 15.06 -8.45 -10.40
N VAL A 24 14.79 -7.14 -10.35
CA VAL A 24 14.70 -6.17 -11.48
C VAL A 24 13.36 -6.05 -12.22
N ILE A 25 12.24 -5.98 -11.49
CA ILE A 25 11.08 -5.24 -12.01
C ILE A 25 11.18 -3.80 -11.47
N PRO A 26 11.33 -2.77 -12.33
CA PRO A 26 11.24 -1.37 -11.94
C PRO A 26 9.98 -1.11 -11.10
N ASP A 27 10.06 -0.26 -10.06
CA ASP A 27 8.93 0.04 -9.17
C ASP A 27 7.69 0.59 -9.92
N GLU A 28 7.90 1.18 -11.10
CA GLU A 28 6.86 1.64 -12.05
C GLU A 28 6.06 0.51 -12.71
N HIS A 29 6.50 -0.75 -12.60
CA HIS A 29 5.86 -1.92 -13.21
C HIS A 29 5.33 -2.92 -12.18
N ARG A 30 5.53 -2.67 -10.89
CA ARG A 30 4.95 -3.51 -9.82
C ARG A 30 3.51 -3.12 -9.58
N SER A 31 2.64 -4.12 -9.43
CA SER A 31 1.27 -3.87 -8.99
C SER A 31 1.28 -3.22 -7.60
N PHE A 32 0.25 -2.43 -7.26
CA PHE A 32 0.17 -1.72 -5.98
C PHE A 32 0.44 -2.64 -4.77
N LEU A 33 -0.24 -3.78 -4.68
CA LEU A 33 -0.11 -4.70 -3.54
C LEU A 33 1.24 -5.40 -3.49
N GLU A 34 1.83 -5.73 -4.64
CA GLU A 34 3.18 -6.29 -4.72
C GLU A 34 4.23 -5.28 -4.22
N LYS A 35 4.08 -4.01 -4.58
CA LYS A 35 4.93 -2.93 -4.08
C LYS A 35 4.83 -2.80 -2.56
N VAL A 36 3.61 -2.85 -2.01
CA VAL A 36 3.39 -2.85 -0.55
C VAL A 36 4.02 -4.09 0.09
N GLN A 37 3.77 -5.29 -0.45
CA GLN A 37 4.30 -6.55 0.06
C GLN A 37 5.83 -6.49 0.18
N VAL A 38 6.51 -6.12 -0.91
CA VAL A 38 7.97 -6.07 -0.96
C VAL A 38 8.54 -5.00 -0.02
N LYS A 39 7.99 -3.78 -0.04
CA LYS A 39 8.50 -2.67 0.80
C LYS A 39 8.22 -2.87 2.30
N ALA A 40 7.11 -3.53 2.65
CA ALA A 40 6.74 -3.81 4.03
C ALA A 40 7.38 -5.10 4.57
N GLY A 41 7.77 -6.04 3.69
CA GLY A 41 8.26 -7.36 4.09
C GLY A 41 7.14 -8.33 4.49
N PHE A 42 5.96 -8.22 3.86
CA PHE A 42 4.88 -9.19 4.05
C PHE A 42 5.22 -10.52 3.34
N ALA A 43 4.73 -11.62 3.92
CA ALA A 43 5.00 -12.96 3.39
C ALA A 43 4.28 -13.21 2.07
N ASP A 44 3.08 -12.64 1.92
CA ASP A 44 2.21 -12.83 0.76
C ASP A 44 1.41 -11.54 0.46
N PRO A 45 0.76 -11.43 -0.71
CA PRO A 45 0.02 -10.23 -1.08
C PRO A 45 -1.35 -10.10 -0.40
N TYR A 46 -1.87 -11.15 0.25
CA TYR A 46 -3.11 -11.07 1.04
C TYR A 46 -2.87 -10.30 2.34
N ASP A 47 -1.75 -10.56 3.02
CA ASP A 47 -1.30 -9.75 4.17
C ASP A 47 -1.16 -8.27 3.78
N ALA A 48 -0.58 -7.99 2.61
CA ALA A 48 -0.42 -6.63 2.11
C ALA A 48 -1.77 -5.95 1.83
N ARG A 49 -2.74 -6.71 1.31
CA ARG A 49 -4.11 -6.26 1.06
C ARG A 49 -4.83 -5.91 2.35
N ASP A 50 -4.92 -6.85 3.28
CA ASP A 50 -5.64 -6.66 4.55
C ASP A 50 -5.03 -5.49 5.34
N PHE A 51 -3.70 -5.38 5.34
CA PHE A 51 -3.02 -4.24 5.95
C PHE A 51 -3.35 -2.91 5.27
N THR A 52 -3.34 -2.87 3.94
CA THR A 52 -3.69 -1.67 3.16
C THR A 52 -5.12 -1.22 3.44
N GLU A 53 -6.09 -2.13 3.43
CA GLU A 53 -7.50 -1.83 3.69
C GLU A 53 -7.67 -1.12 5.06
N VAL A 54 -6.94 -1.59 6.08
CA VAL A 54 -6.93 -0.96 7.40
C VAL A 54 -6.25 0.40 7.40
N VAL A 55 -5.09 0.55 6.76
CA VAL A 55 -4.42 1.87 6.65
C VAL A 55 -5.34 2.87 5.98
N PHE A 56 -5.94 2.50 4.85
CA PHE A 56 -6.88 3.37 4.14
C PHE A 56 -8.11 3.70 4.99
N ARG A 57 -8.66 2.75 5.74
CA ARG A 57 -9.76 3.04 6.69
C ARG A 57 -9.37 4.09 7.73
N VAL A 58 -8.21 3.94 8.36
CA VAL A 58 -7.76 4.88 9.40
C VAL A 58 -7.41 6.24 8.79
N MET A 59 -6.91 6.29 7.54
CA MET A 59 -6.77 7.54 6.79
C MET A 59 -8.12 8.21 6.55
N ARG A 60 -9.13 7.47 6.07
CA ARG A 60 -10.49 7.99 5.87
C ARG A 60 -11.11 8.54 7.15
N ASP A 61 -10.84 7.89 8.29
CA ASP A 61 -11.33 8.34 9.60
C ASP A 61 -10.83 9.75 10.00
N VAL A 62 -9.67 10.20 9.50
CA VAL A 62 -9.10 11.52 9.84
C VAL A 62 -9.42 12.63 8.82
N MET A 63 -10.14 12.32 7.75
CA MET A 63 -10.51 13.25 6.68
C MET A 63 -12.03 13.45 6.57
N THR A 64 -12.44 14.48 5.84
CA THR A 64 -13.87 14.64 5.49
C THR A 64 -14.25 13.67 4.37
N THR A 65 -15.54 13.40 4.23
CA THR A 65 -16.04 12.57 3.11
C THR A 65 -15.67 13.16 1.77
N GLU A 66 -15.78 14.48 1.58
CA GLU A 66 -15.45 15.11 0.31
C GLU A 66 -13.96 14.99 -0.04
N ALA A 67 -13.07 15.06 0.96
CA ALA A 67 -11.64 14.82 0.75
C ALA A 67 -11.37 13.36 0.40
N SER A 68 -12.02 12.42 1.11
CA SER A 68 -11.95 10.99 0.81
C SER A 68 -12.42 10.65 -0.60
N ASP A 69 -13.53 11.25 -1.06
CA ASP A 69 -14.10 11.03 -2.39
C ASP A 69 -13.16 11.56 -3.50
N ARG A 70 -12.46 12.68 -3.25
CA ARG A 70 -11.44 13.20 -4.18
C ARG A 70 -10.23 12.28 -4.28
N VAL A 71 -9.78 11.71 -3.16
CA VAL A 71 -8.68 10.74 -3.17
C VAL A 71 -9.09 9.48 -3.92
N GLU A 72 -10.29 8.94 -3.64
CA GLU A 72 -10.84 7.78 -4.34
C GLU A 72 -10.83 7.94 -5.86
N ALA A 73 -11.22 9.13 -6.34
CA ALA A 73 -11.31 9.44 -7.76
C ALA A 73 -9.96 9.48 -8.50
N GLU A 74 -8.83 9.45 -7.79
CA GLU A 74 -7.50 9.35 -8.40
C GLU A 74 -6.90 7.94 -8.28
N LEU A 75 -7.44 7.07 -7.43
CA LEU A 75 -6.95 5.69 -7.20
C LEU A 75 -7.43 4.66 -8.25
N HIS A 76 -7.66 5.07 -9.50
CA HIS A 76 -8.25 4.26 -10.57
C HIS A 76 -7.25 3.51 -11.46
N THR A 77 -6.01 3.33 -11.02
CA THR A 77 -5.05 2.52 -11.79
C THR A 77 -5.56 1.08 -11.89
N GLU A 78 -5.77 0.62 -13.12
CA GLU A 78 -6.21 -0.74 -13.42
C GLU A 78 -5.22 -1.74 -12.80
N ALA A 79 -5.74 -2.72 -12.08
CA ALA A 79 -4.94 -3.81 -11.56
C ALA A 79 -4.14 -4.44 -12.71
N ILE A 80 -2.80 -4.48 -12.59
CA ILE A 80 -1.96 -5.13 -13.59
C ILE A 80 -2.48 -6.57 -13.80
N PRO A 81 -2.63 -7.04 -15.05
CA PRO A 81 -3.06 -8.40 -15.32
C PRO A 81 -2.13 -9.40 -14.61
N THR A 82 -2.64 -10.03 -13.57
CA THR A 82 -2.00 -11.12 -12.84
C THR A 82 -2.86 -12.37 -12.96
N ASP A 83 -2.24 -13.54 -13.04
CA ASP A 83 -2.95 -14.83 -13.08
C ASP A 83 -3.75 -15.09 -11.78
N GLU A 84 -3.40 -14.38 -10.71
CA GLU A 84 -4.08 -14.46 -9.42
C GLU A 84 -5.30 -13.51 -9.39
N LYS A 85 -6.49 -14.05 -9.72
CA LYS A 85 -7.77 -13.31 -9.72
C LYS A 85 -8.06 -12.53 -8.44
N ALA A 86 -7.54 -12.95 -7.29
CA ALA A 86 -7.71 -12.27 -6.00
C ALA A 86 -6.85 -11.00 -5.86
N LEU A 87 -6.01 -10.68 -6.85
CA LEU A 87 -5.18 -9.48 -6.89
C LEU A 87 -5.58 -8.55 -8.06
N GLN A 88 -6.63 -8.91 -8.82
CA GLN A 88 -7.21 -8.10 -9.88
C GLN A 88 -8.24 -7.10 -9.32
N PHE A 89 -7.80 -6.17 -8.46
CA PHE A 89 -8.64 -5.12 -7.86
C PHE A 89 -8.07 -3.73 -8.14
N GLU A 90 -8.92 -2.74 -8.38
CA GLU A 90 -8.46 -1.34 -8.44
C GLU A 90 -8.02 -0.89 -7.04
N VAL A 91 -7.05 0.03 -6.98
CA VAL A 91 -6.65 0.62 -5.69
C VAL A 91 -7.85 1.34 -5.03
N SER A 92 -8.76 1.87 -5.85
CA SER A 92 -10.03 2.46 -5.42
C SER A 92 -10.93 1.46 -4.65
N ASP A 93 -10.88 0.17 -4.96
CA ASP A 93 -11.68 -0.85 -4.25
C ASP A 93 -11.17 -1.08 -2.82
N LEU A 94 -9.85 -1.03 -2.62
CA LEU A 94 -9.22 -1.07 -1.29
C LEU A 94 -9.58 0.19 -0.49
N TRP A 95 -9.76 1.31 -1.18
CA TRP A 95 -10.12 2.59 -0.57
C TRP A 95 -11.60 2.71 -0.19
N LYS A 96 -12.54 2.02 -0.84
CA LYS A 96 -13.98 2.26 -0.58
C LYS A 96 -14.52 1.60 0.70
N ASP A 97 -13.79 0.66 1.31
CA ASP A 97 -14.25 -0.21 2.41
C ASP A 97 -15.47 -1.09 2.04
N THR A 98 -15.51 -2.29 2.60
CA THR A 98 -16.45 -3.36 2.18
C THR A 98 -17.82 -3.29 2.87
N ASN A 99 -18.11 -2.25 3.66
CA ASN A 99 -19.38 -2.15 4.42
C ASN A 99 -20.30 -1.00 3.93
N PRO A 100 -21.17 -1.25 2.93
CA PRO A 100 -22.01 -0.24 2.29
C PRO A 100 -23.07 0.40 3.21
N ILE A 101 -23.31 -0.16 4.39
CA ILE A 101 -24.27 0.39 5.38
C ILE A 101 -23.69 1.63 6.08
N VAL A 102 -22.36 1.73 6.20
CA VAL A 102 -21.69 2.84 6.89
C VAL A 102 -21.45 4.04 5.96
N GLY A 103 -21.33 3.81 4.64
CA GLY A 103 -21.07 4.85 3.63
C GLY A 103 -22.20 5.88 3.47
N PHE A 104 -23.42 5.55 3.88
CA PHE A 104 -24.54 6.51 3.88
C PHE A 104 -24.61 7.35 5.18
N LEU A 105 -24.08 6.84 6.29
CA LEU A 105 -24.08 7.52 7.61
C LEU A 105 -22.81 8.35 7.86
N SER A 106 -21.72 8.08 7.12
CA SER A 106 -20.44 8.81 7.24
C SER A 106 -20.48 10.23 6.69
N ARG A 107 -21.41 10.57 5.78
CA ARG A 107 -21.54 11.90 5.15
C ARG A 107 -21.75 13.07 6.12
N VAL A 108 -22.11 12.80 7.37
CA VAL A 108 -22.38 13.82 8.39
C VAL A 108 -21.39 13.73 9.55
N ARG A 109 -20.43 12.79 9.52
CA ARG A 109 -19.47 12.64 10.61
C ARG A 109 -18.33 13.63 10.41
N PRO A 110 -18.13 14.59 11.34
CA PRO A 110 -16.94 15.43 11.27
C PRO A 110 -15.68 14.55 11.39
N PRO A 111 -14.58 14.93 10.72
CA PRO A 111 -13.31 14.21 10.82
C PRO A 111 -12.92 14.09 12.29
N PHE A 112 -12.26 12.99 12.65
CA PHE A 112 -11.75 12.77 14.00
C PHE A 112 -10.52 13.61 14.34
N LYS A 113 -10.49 14.87 13.87
CA LYS A 113 -9.53 15.91 14.24
C LYS A 113 -10.22 16.93 15.13
N GLY A 114 -9.90 16.95 16.42
CA GLY A 114 -10.41 17.95 17.34
C GLY A 114 -10.21 17.62 18.82
N PRO A 115 -10.42 18.58 19.73
CA PRO A 115 -10.33 18.33 21.16
C PRO A 115 -11.42 17.35 21.61
N GLY A 116 -11.04 16.18 22.11
CA GLY A 116 -11.96 15.18 22.65
C GLY A 116 -11.46 13.74 22.53
N ILE A 117 -12.19 12.80 23.14
CA ILE A 117 -11.87 11.36 23.18
C ILE A 117 -11.89 10.65 21.82
N PHE A 118 -12.37 11.36 20.79
CA PHE A 118 -12.49 10.84 19.44
C PHE A 118 -11.33 11.26 18.53
N ASN A 119 -10.38 12.07 19.01
CA ASN A 119 -9.19 12.41 18.24
C ASN A 119 -8.39 11.16 17.89
N ILE A 120 -7.95 11.06 16.65
CA ILE A 120 -6.95 10.08 16.23
C ILE A 120 -5.62 10.82 16.15
N ASP A 121 -4.84 10.71 17.22
CA ASP A 121 -3.44 11.10 17.20
C ASP A 121 -2.58 10.01 16.54
N SER A 122 -1.29 10.28 16.41
CA SER A 122 -0.37 9.37 15.73
C SER A 122 -0.26 8.01 16.42
N ASP A 123 -0.28 7.99 17.75
CA ASP A 123 -0.21 6.75 18.52
C ASP A 123 -1.46 5.90 18.28
N ARG A 124 -2.65 6.51 18.31
CA ARG A 124 -3.91 5.84 18.03
C ARG A 124 -3.99 5.38 16.57
N PHE A 125 -3.51 6.17 15.62
CA PHE A 125 -3.45 5.79 14.22
C PHE A 125 -2.64 4.49 14.06
N LEU A 126 -1.39 4.50 14.52
CA LEU A 126 -0.47 3.38 14.40
C LEU A 126 -0.94 2.17 15.22
N PHE A 127 -1.52 2.40 16.40
CA PHE A 127 -2.12 1.34 17.20
C PHE A 127 -3.28 0.67 16.47
N ARG A 128 -4.20 1.43 15.88
CA ARG A 128 -5.32 0.87 15.12
C ARG A 128 -4.84 0.09 13.91
N VAL A 129 -3.90 0.65 13.14
CA VAL A 129 -3.30 -0.05 12.00
C VAL A 129 -2.70 -1.39 12.40
N ALA A 130 -1.88 -1.44 13.44
CA ALA A 130 -1.23 -2.70 13.85
C ALA A 130 -2.20 -3.74 14.42
N ASN A 131 -3.21 -3.31 15.18
CA ASN A 131 -4.12 -4.25 15.85
C ASN A 131 -5.30 -4.68 14.96
N GLU A 132 -5.78 -3.82 14.07
CA GLU A 132 -6.93 -4.11 13.23
C GLU A 132 -6.54 -4.86 11.94
N SER A 133 -5.28 -4.77 11.49
CA SER A 133 -4.78 -5.47 10.28
C SER A 133 -4.37 -6.92 10.52
N GLY A 134 -4.17 -7.32 11.78
CA GLY A 134 -3.60 -8.64 12.08
C GLY A 134 -2.15 -8.81 11.64
N MET A 135 -1.42 -7.72 11.37
CA MET A 135 -0.05 -7.78 10.83
C MET A 135 0.87 -8.70 11.67
N PRO A 136 1.78 -9.45 11.02
CA PRO A 136 2.75 -10.27 11.73
C PRO A 136 3.66 -9.44 12.64
N ARG A 137 3.98 -9.94 13.84
CA ARG A 137 4.85 -9.25 14.80
C ARG A 137 6.30 -9.06 14.32
N SER A 138 6.70 -9.80 13.28
CA SER A 138 8.02 -9.69 12.65
C SER A 138 8.14 -8.52 11.69
N VAL A 139 7.01 -7.93 11.26
CA VAL A 139 6.99 -6.79 10.34
C VAL A 139 7.07 -5.50 11.16
N ASP A 140 7.95 -4.58 10.74
CA ASP A 140 8.00 -3.25 11.34
C ASP A 140 6.79 -2.43 10.92
N ARG A 141 6.02 -1.98 11.91
CA ARG A 141 4.77 -1.25 11.71
C ARG A 141 4.95 0.03 10.92
N GLU A 142 5.97 0.81 11.23
CA GLU A 142 6.16 2.12 10.60
C GLU A 142 6.66 1.95 9.17
N GLN A 143 7.52 0.97 8.93
CA GLN A 143 7.94 0.58 7.59
C GLN A 143 6.76 0.08 6.75
N ALA A 144 5.86 -0.73 7.31
CA ALA A 144 4.67 -1.20 6.60
C ALA A 144 3.72 -0.03 6.26
N VAL A 145 3.51 0.91 7.18
CA VAL A 145 2.73 2.13 6.89
C VAL A 145 3.39 2.96 5.79
N LYS A 146 4.72 3.17 5.85
CA LYS A 146 5.47 3.86 4.79
C LYS A 146 5.36 3.15 3.45
N ALA A 147 5.37 1.82 3.41
CA ALA A 147 5.19 1.05 2.19
C ALA A 147 3.85 1.35 1.51
N VAL A 148 2.76 1.37 2.28
CA VAL A 148 1.43 1.76 1.79
C VAL A 148 1.42 3.20 1.31
N PHE A 149 1.99 4.13 2.09
CA PHE A 149 2.05 5.54 1.71
C PHE A 149 2.83 5.77 0.42
N SER A 150 3.99 5.13 0.28
CA SER A 150 4.84 5.18 -0.90
C SER A 150 4.07 4.69 -2.14
N ALA A 151 3.45 3.51 -2.03
CA ALA A 151 2.65 2.95 -3.12
C ALA A 151 1.43 3.83 -3.46
N THR A 152 0.80 4.45 -2.47
CA THR A 152 -0.36 5.33 -2.67
C THR A 152 0.01 6.62 -3.38
N LYS A 153 1.17 7.22 -3.05
CA LYS A 153 1.62 8.44 -3.72
C LYS A 153 1.90 8.23 -5.21
N ASP A 154 2.38 7.04 -5.59
CA ASP A 154 2.62 6.71 -6.99
C ASP A 154 1.31 6.73 -7.82
N GLU A 155 0.15 6.59 -7.17
CA GLU A 155 -1.18 6.63 -7.81
C GLU A 155 -1.82 8.03 -7.82
N LEU A 156 -1.25 9.00 -7.12
CA LEU A 156 -1.91 10.27 -6.82
C LEU A 156 -1.20 11.46 -7.45
N SER A 157 -1.98 12.47 -7.82
CA SER A 157 -1.42 13.78 -8.15
C SER A 157 -0.78 14.45 -6.93
N GLU A 158 0.18 15.34 -7.17
CA GLU A 158 0.78 16.17 -6.11
C GLU A 158 -0.27 16.93 -5.29
N GLU A 159 -1.37 17.36 -5.92
CA GLU A 159 -2.45 18.04 -5.21
C GLU A 159 -3.11 17.13 -4.14
N ARG A 160 -3.38 15.86 -4.46
CA ARG A 160 -3.92 14.91 -3.46
C ARG A 160 -2.89 14.50 -2.44
N ILE A 161 -1.63 14.36 -2.82
CA ILE A 161 -0.56 14.05 -1.88
C ILE A 161 -0.50 15.12 -0.78
N GLN A 162 -0.58 16.40 -1.15
CA GLN A 162 -0.59 17.51 -0.20
C GLN A 162 -1.90 17.60 0.59
N GLU A 163 -3.04 17.35 -0.06
CA GLU A 163 -4.33 17.31 0.63
C GLU A 163 -4.35 16.25 1.73
N ILE A 164 -3.94 15.01 1.42
CA ILE A 164 -3.83 13.92 2.39
C ILE A 164 -2.91 14.31 3.54
N ALA A 165 -1.73 14.89 3.25
CA ALA A 165 -0.77 15.29 4.28
C ALA A 165 -1.39 16.26 5.31
N SER A 166 -2.28 17.17 4.85
CA SER A 166 -3.00 18.09 5.74
C SER A 166 -3.97 17.39 6.71
N TRP A 167 -4.44 16.19 6.36
CA TRP A 167 -5.33 15.35 7.17
C TRP A 167 -4.59 14.34 8.07
N LEU A 168 -3.27 14.16 7.94
CA LEU A 168 -2.56 13.23 8.81
C LEU A 168 -2.19 13.85 10.18
N PRO A 169 -2.17 13.04 11.26
CA PRO A 169 -1.57 13.43 12.55
C PRO A 169 -0.06 13.67 12.42
N ASP A 170 0.54 14.46 13.31
CA ASP A 170 1.90 14.98 13.10
C ASP A 170 2.98 13.93 12.79
N TYR A 171 3.09 12.86 13.58
CA TYR A 171 4.11 11.84 13.33
C TYR A 171 3.77 10.98 12.11
N VAL A 172 2.49 10.66 11.90
CA VAL A 172 2.03 9.94 10.70
C VAL A 172 2.27 10.77 9.45
N ARG A 173 2.12 12.10 9.51
CA ARG A 173 2.47 13.03 8.43
C ARG A 173 3.97 12.98 8.13
N GLN A 174 4.83 12.87 9.14
CA GLN A 174 6.27 12.67 8.91
C GLN A 174 6.56 11.34 8.21
N LEU A 175 5.86 10.26 8.60
CA LEU A 175 5.97 8.98 7.89
C LEU A 175 5.51 9.12 6.43
N TRP A 176 4.42 9.84 6.19
CA TRP A 176 3.93 10.17 4.84
C TRP A 176 4.98 10.94 4.05
N GLU A 177 5.54 12.02 4.58
CA GLU A 177 6.56 12.83 3.90
C GLU A 177 7.84 12.03 3.57
N GLN A 178 8.22 11.08 4.42
CA GLN A 178 9.41 10.24 4.25
C GLN A 178 9.22 9.03 3.32
N ALA A 179 7.97 8.66 3.01
CA ALA A 179 7.62 7.50 2.21
C ALA A 179 7.74 7.73 0.70
#